data_AF-A0A8T1PWF2-F1
#
_entry.id   AF-A0A8T1PWF2-F1
#
_cell.length_a   1.000
_cell.length_b   1.000
_cell.length_c   1.000
_cell.angle_alpha   90.00
_cell.angle_beta   90.00
_cell.angle_gamma   90.00
#
_symmetry.space_group_name_H-M   'P 1'
#
loop_
_entity.id
_entity.type
_entity.pdbx_description
1 polymer ?
#
loop_
_entity_poly.entity_id
_entity_poly.type
_entity_poly.pdbx_seq_one_letter_code
_entity_poly.pdbx_strand_id
1 'polypeptide(L)'
;MPVHLLSVVHALKAVLSKICNLISNFFWGSSGGKSKHKWINWQWVCKPVREGGMGLRCLEEVQISLLMKFFWNLLTSNSLWVQYFKAKYVKHMHISLVGQQRGTWFWKGILHCLPRVLSNSKWQIQDGKLFFWHDNWSSIGPLVDTILIAGSPNLQVKSAKFMALLFGLRHCRELGIRKVEVEMDSLLVVCWLQQK
;
A
#
# COMPACT_ATOMS: atom_id res chain seq x y z
N MET A 1 -17.09 -20.26 6.86
CA MET A 1 -16.83 -18.91 7.41
C MET A 1 -17.14 -17.88 6.34
N PRO A 2 -17.97 -16.87 6.62
CA PRO A 2 -18.29 -15.86 5.62
C PRO A 2 -17.11 -14.88 5.46
N VAL A 3 -16.19 -15.21 4.55
CA VAL A 3 -15.00 -14.39 4.21
C VAL A 3 -15.37 -12.98 3.78
N HIS A 4 -16.61 -12.80 3.28
CA HIS A 4 -17.13 -11.50 2.91
C HIS A 4 -17.18 -10.50 4.09
N LEU A 5 -17.39 -10.95 5.33
CA LEU A 5 -17.39 -10.05 6.49
C LEU A 5 -15.99 -9.47 6.75
N LEU A 6 -14.94 -10.27 6.56
CA LEU A 6 -13.55 -9.83 6.69
C LEU A 6 -13.17 -8.80 5.61
N SER A 7 -13.85 -8.80 4.47
CA SER A 7 -13.61 -7.81 3.42
C SER A 7 -14.12 -6.41 3.75
N VAL A 8 -15.16 -6.31 4.60
CA VAL A 8 -15.82 -5.05 4.95
C VAL A 8 -15.43 -4.58 6.36
N VAL A 9 -15.19 -5.52 7.27
CA VAL A 9 -14.86 -5.25 8.67
C VAL A 9 -13.39 -5.53 8.91
N HIS A 10 -12.65 -4.53 9.39
CA HIS A 10 -11.32 -4.76 9.94
C HIS A 10 -11.46 -5.40 11.32
N ALA A 11 -11.41 -6.73 11.35
CA ALA A 11 -11.48 -7.48 12.60
C ALA A 11 -10.21 -7.26 13.43
N LEU A 12 -10.39 -7.06 14.74
CA LEU A 12 -9.28 -6.99 15.67
C LEU A 12 -8.53 -8.32 15.69
N LYS A 13 -7.20 -8.27 15.82
CA LYS A 13 -6.34 -9.48 15.90
C LYS A 13 -6.81 -10.45 16.99
N ALA A 14 -7.29 -9.94 18.13
CA ALA A 14 -7.83 -10.77 19.21
C ALA A 14 -9.05 -11.61 18.77
N VAL A 15 -9.93 -11.04 17.93
CA VAL A 15 -11.10 -11.76 17.40
C VAL A 15 -10.65 -12.82 16.41
N LEU A 16 -9.73 -12.48 15.51
CA LEU A 16 -9.17 -13.43 14.55
C LEU A 16 -8.46 -14.59 15.25
N SER A 17 -7.67 -14.29 16.28
CA SER A 17 -6.99 -15.29 17.10
C SER A 17 -7.99 -16.20 17.83
N LYS A 18 -9.07 -15.67 18.39
CA LYS A 18 -10.15 -16.49 18.98
C LYS A 18 -10.79 -17.42 17.95
N ILE A 19 -11.08 -16.93 16.75
CA ILE A 19 -11.65 -17.76 15.67
C ILE A 19 -10.64 -18.83 15.23
N CYS A 20 -9.38 -18.48 15.01
CA CYS A 20 -8.31 -19.44 14.70
C CYS A 20 -8.16 -20.49 15.80
N ASN A 21 -8.29 -20.10 17.07
CA ASN A 21 -8.27 -21.05 18.19
C ASN A 21 -9.47 -21.99 18.17
N LEU A 22 -10.67 -21.51 17.85
CA LEU A 22 -11.85 -22.38 17.68
C LEU A 22 -11.66 -23.38 16.54
N ILE A 23 -11.15 -22.92 15.40
CA ILE A 23 -10.85 -23.80 14.25
C ILE A 23 -9.76 -24.81 14.62
N SER A 24 -8.72 -24.38 15.32
CA SER A 24 -7.65 -25.25 15.82
C SER A 24 -8.17 -26.30 16.80
N ASN A 25 -9.05 -25.90 17.72
CA ASN A 25 -9.65 -26.83 18.69
C ASN A 25 -10.60 -27.82 18.01
N PHE A 26 -11.30 -27.40 16.95
CA PHE A 26 -12.09 -28.31 16.12
C PHE A 26 -11.20 -29.36 15.43
N PHE A 27 -10.07 -28.95 14.85
CA PHE A 27 -9.11 -29.85 14.19
C PHE A 27 -8.51 -30.89 15.14
N TRP A 28 -8.09 -30.47 16.33
CA TRP A 28 -7.47 -31.36 17.31
C TRP A 28 -8.50 -32.09 18.19
N GLY A 29 -9.76 -31.67 18.13
CA GLY A 29 -10.86 -32.21 18.93
C GLY A 29 -10.81 -31.82 20.41
N SER A 30 -11.94 -32.03 21.09
CA SER A 30 -12.02 -32.03 22.55
C SER A 30 -12.50 -33.40 23.03
N SER A 31 -12.10 -33.80 24.24
CA SER A 31 -12.61 -35.01 24.89
C SER A 31 -13.04 -34.66 26.30
N GLY A 32 -14.29 -34.97 26.67
CA GLY A 32 -14.83 -34.68 28.00
C GLY A 32 -14.78 -33.20 28.40
N GLY A 33 -14.98 -32.27 27.45
CA GLY A 33 -14.94 -30.82 27.70
C GLY A 33 -13.54 -30.22 27.85
N LYS A 34 -12.47 -31.03 27.78
CA LYS A 34 -11.08 -30.56 27.79
C LYS A 34 -10.50 -30.56 26.38
N SER A 35 -9.82 -29.47 26.00
CA SER A 35 -9.08 -29.39 24.74
C SER A 35 -8.00 -30.46 24.71
N LYS A 36 -7.91 -31.24 23.62
CA LYS A 36 -6.77 -32.14 23.43
C LYS A 36 -5.48 -31.33 23.26
N HIS A 37 -4.35 -31.94 23.60
CA HIS A 37 -3.04 -31.31 23.46
C HIS A 37 -2.76 -30.99 21.99
N LYS A 38 -2.31 -29.77 21.72
CA LYS A 38 -1.99 -29.31 20.36
C LYS A 38 -0.55 -29.71 20.04
N TRP A 39 -0.38 -30.77 19.26
CA TRP A 39 0.95 -31.27 18.89
C TRP A 39 1.70 -30.34 17.94
N ILE A 40 0.98 -29.54 17.16
CA ILE A 40 1.55 -28.67 16.13
C ILE A 40 0.94 -27.27 16.29
N ASN A 41 1.80 -26.26 16.22
CA ASN A 41 1.36 -24.86 16.22
C ASN A 41 0.46 -24.60 15.01
N TRP A 42 -0.69 -23.94 15.24
CA TRP A 42 -1.65 -23.59 14.20
C TRP A 42 -1.03 -22.79 13.05
N GLN A 43 -0.05 -21.92 13.32
CA GLN A 43 0.67 -21.18 12.28
C GLN A 43 1.43 -22.10 11.32
N TRP A 44 1.93 -23.24 11.81
CA TRP A 44 2.64 -24.22 10.98
C TRP A 44 1.66 -25.01 10.10
N VAL A 45 0.49 -25.35 10.63
CA VAL A 45 -0.60 -25.98 9.86
C VAL A 45 -1.07 -25.07 8.71
N CYS A 46 -1.10 -23.76 8.94
CA CYS A 46 -1.50 -22.77 7.93
C CYS A 46 -0.46 -22.55 6.81
N LYS A 47 0.73 -23.13 6.90
CA LYS A 47 1.73 -22.98 5.84
C LYS A 47 1.30 -23.68 4.55
N PRO A 48 1.81 -23.25 3.38
CA PRO A 48 1.59 -23.93 2.12
C PRO A 48 2.02 -25.41 2.18
N VAL A 49 1.37 -26.27 1.41
CA VAL A 49 1.74 -27.71 1.30
C VAL A 49 3.21 -27.90 0.90
N ARG A 50 3.73 -27.00 0.05
CA ARG A 50 5.14 -27.00 -0.38
C ARG A 50 6.13 -26.76 0.77
N GLU A 51 5.69 -26.13 1.86
CA GLU A 51 6.49 -25.88 3.06
C GLU A 51 6.23 -26.92 4.17
N GLY A 52 5.51 -28.01 3.87
CA GLY A 52 5.15 -29.06 4.83
C GLY A 52 3.90 -28.76 5.67
N GLY A 53 3.20 -27.65 5.40
CA GLY A 53 1.93 -27.33 6.05
C GLY A 53 0.72 -28.01 5.39
N MET A 54 -0.48 -27.71 5.91
CA MET A 54 -1.73 -28.27 5.38
C MET A 54 -2.39 -27.37 4.31
N GLY A 55 -1.82 -26.20 4.04
CA GLY A 55 -2.34 -25.24 3.06
C GLY A 55 -3.58 -24.47 3.51
N LEU A 56 -3.97 -24.57 4.79
CA LEU A 56 -5.05 -23.76 5.36
C LEU A 56 -4.66 -22.29 5.42
N ARG A 57 -5.56 -21.37 5.08
CA ARG A 57 -5.24 -19.94 5.12
C ARG A 57 -5.38 -19.39 6.54
N CYS A 58 -4.34 -18.72 7.03
CA CYS A 58 -4.43 -17.96 8.26
C CYS A 58 -5.40 -16.78 8.07
N LEU A 59 -6.39 -16.64 8.96
CA LEU A 59 -7.40 -15.57 8.83
C LEU A 59 -6.80 -14.16 8.91
N GLU A 60 -5.70 -13.99 9.64
CA GLU A 60 -4.98 -12.72 9.69
C GLU A 60 -4.38 -12.36 8.33
N GLU A 61 -3.79 -13.33 7.63
CA GLU A 61 -3.24 -13.14 6.28
C GLU A 61 -4.35 -12.90 5.26
N VAL A 62 -5.48 -13.60 5.40
CA VAL A 62 -6.67 -13.36 4.58
C VAL A 62 -7.16 -11.92 4.76
N GLN A 63 -7.27 -11.44 6.00
CA GLN A 63 -7.67 -10.06 6.29
C GLN A 63 -6.70 -9.05 5.63
N ILE A 64 -5.40 -9.27 5.76
CA ILE A 64 -4.37 -8.40 5.17
C ILE A 64 -4.50 -8.39 3.64
N SER A 65 -4.65 -9.55 3.01
CA SER A 65 -4.77 -9.65 1.55
C SER A 65 -6.04 -8.96 1.01
N LEU A 66 -7.16 -9.04 1.75
CA LEU A 66 -8.40 -8.34 1.41
C LEU A 66 -8.25 -6.83 1.53
N LEU A 67 -7.56 -6.33 2.57
CA LEU A 67 -7.26 -4.90 2.71
C LEU A 67 -6.35 -4.39 1.58
N MET A 68 -5.35 -5.19 1.18
CA MET A 68 -4.49 -4.87 0.04
C MET A 68 -5.29 -4.80 -1.26
N LYS A 69 -6.18 -5.78 -1.51
CA LYS A 69 -7.06 -5.77 -2.69
C LYS A 69 -8.00 -4.56 -2.68
N PHE A 70 -8.56 -4.23 -1.51
CA PHE A 70 -9.42 -3.05 -1.35
C PHE A 70 -8.66 -1.77 -1.67
N PHE A 71 -7.44 -1.63 -1.15
CA PHE A 71 -6.56 -0.49 -1.43
C PHE A 71 -6.18 -0.41 -2.91
N TRP A 72 -5.85 -1.53 -3.55
CA TRP A 72 -5.55 -1.55 -4.98
C TRP A 72 -6.74 -1.05 -5.82
N ASN A 73 -7.96 -1.47 -5.46
CA ASN A 73 -9.17 -0.97 -6.10
C ASN A 73 -9.37 0.53 -5.83
N LEU A 74 -9.01 1.04 -4.65
CA LEU A 74 -9.06 2.47 -4.35
C LEU A 74 -8.13 3.28 -5.27
N LEU A 75 -6.98 2.73 -5.65
CA LEU A 75 -6.05 3.39 -6.56
C LEU A 75 -6.53 3.34 -8.02
N THR A 76 -7.00 2.17 -8.46
CA THR A 76 -7.22 1.88 -9.88
C THR A 76 -8.65 2.09 -10.38
N SER A 77 -9.67 1.98 -9.51
CA SER A 77 -11.07 2.08 -9.90
C SER A 77 -11.59 3.52 -9.80
N ASN A 78 -12.56 3.84 -10.66
CA ASN A 78 -13.27 5.13 -10.69
C ASN A 78 -14.72 5.04 -10.18
N SER A 79 -15.08 3.94 -9.51
CA SER A 79 -16.43 3.75 -8.96
C SER A 79 -16.81 4.80 -7.88
N LEU A 80 -18.13 4.98 -7.65
CA LEU A 80 -18.67 5.98 -6.72
C LEU A 80 -18.10 5.86 -5.30
N TRP A 81 -17.96 4.64 -4.78
CA TRP A 81 -17.40 4.44 -3.44
C TRP A 81 -15.94 4.88 -3.38
N VAL A 82 -15.15 4.67 -4.45
CA VAL A 82 -13.76 5.14 -4.52
C VAL A 82 -13.71 6.66 -4.51
N GLN A 83 -14.58 7.32 -5.27
CA GLN A 83 -14.67 8.79 -5.28
C GLN A 83 -15.02 9.34 -3.89
N TYR A 84 -15.99 8.74 -3.21
CA TYR A 84 -16.34 9.08 -1.83
C TYR A 84 -15.15 8.87 -0.86
N PHE A 85 -14.48 7.72 -0.94
CA PHE A 85 -13.34 7.43 -0.07
C PHE A 85 -12.17 8.39 -0.31
N LYS A 86 -11.86 8.69 -1.59
CA LYS A 86 -10.85 9.68 -1.95
C LYS A 86 -11.22 11.05 -1.38
N ALA A 87 -12.46 11.51 -1.56
CA ALA A 87 -12.91 12.80 -1.02
C ALA A 87 -12.85 12.86 0.52
N LYS A 88 -13.21 11.77 1.20
CA LYS A 88 -13.25 11.72 2.67
C LYS A 88 -11.86 11.66 3.31
N TYR A 89 -10.98 10.79 2.81
CA TYR A 89 -9.72 10.46 3.48
C TYR A 89 -8.47 11.04 2.79
N VAL A 90 -8.45 11.06 1.46
CA VAL A 90 -7.26 11.40 0.67
C VAL A 90 -7.26 12.89 0.29
N LYS A 91 -8.43 13.43 -0.03
CA LYS A 91 -8.65 14.80 -0.52
C LYS A 91 -7.78 15.07 -1.76
N HIS A 92 -7.02 16.15 -1.75
CA HIS A 92 -6.12 16.56 -2.84
C HIS A 92 -4.66 16.11 -2.62
N MET A 93 -4.39 15.32 -1.58
CA MET A 93 -3.02 14.88 -1.26
C MET A 93 -2.74 13.51 -1.88
N HIS A 94 -1.46 13.21 -2.11
CA HIS A 94 -1.04 11.85 -2.44
C HIS A 94 -1.30 10.91 -1.25
N ILE A 95 -1.67 9.65 -1.52
CA ILE A 95 -2.12 8.73 -0.48
C ILE A 95 -1.03 8.37 0.54
N SER A 96 0.24 8.43 0.14
CA SER A 96 1.37 8.21 1.07
C SER A 96 1.56 9.33 2.10
N LEU A 97 0.99 10.52 1.85
CA LEU A 97 1.05 11.68 2.74
C LEU A 97 -0.12 11.70 3.73
N VAL A 98 -1.10 10.80 3.59
CA VAL A 98 -2.27 10.77 4.46
C VAL A 98 -1.89 10.23 5.84
N GLY A 99 -2.01 11.08 6.85
CA GLY A 99 -1.68 10.73 8.24
C GLY A 99 -2.65 9.71 8.86
N GLN A 100 -2.12 8.83 9.72
CA GLN A 100 -2.88 7.76 10.40
C GLN A 100 -3.91 8.24 11.43
N GLN A 101 -3.87 9.51 11.83
CA GLN A 101 -4.65 10.03 12.95
C GLN A 101 -6.13 10.25 12.62
N ARG A 102 -6.47 10.47 11.36
CA ARG A 102 -7.85 10.76 10.93
C ARG A 102 -8.44 9.54 10.21
N GLY A 103 -9.15 8.69 10.94
CA GLY A 103 -9.95 7.64 10.29
C GLY A 103 -10.43 6.52 11.20
N THR A 104 -11.30 5.69 10.63
CA THR A 104 -11.83 4.48 11.28
C THR A 104 -10.73 3.44 11.44
N TRP A 105 -10.94 2.45 12.32
CA TRP A 105 -10.04 1.29 12.45
C TRP A 105 -9.79 0.59 11.11
N PHE A 106 -10.80 0.53 10.26
CA PHE A 106 -10.67 0.02 8.90
C PHE A 106 -9.68 0.84 8.05
N TRP A 107 -9.79 2.18 8.08
CA TRP A 107 -8.84 3.06 7.39
C TRP A 107 -7.41 2.90 7.91
N LYS A 108 -7.24 2.79 9.23
CA LYS A 108 -5.93 2.52 9.84
C LYS A 108 -5.35 1.17 9.38
N GLY A 109 -6.18 0.14 9.26
CA GLY A 109 -5.78 -1.15 8.70
C GLY A 109 -5.32 -1.07 7.25
N ILE A 110 -6.00 -0.26 6.43
CA ILE A 110 -5.58 0.03 5.05
C ILE A 110 -4.21 0.74 5.04
N LEU A 111 -4.06 1.81 5.82
CA LEU A 111 -2.81 2.57 5.90
C LEU A 111 -1.63 1.72 6.40
N HIS A 112 -1.89 0.72 7.25
CA HIS A 112 -0.85 -0.23 7.66
C HIS A 112 -0.34 -1.10 6.50
N CYS A 113 -1.21 -1.44 5.55
CA CYS A 113 -0.86 -2.24 4.38
C CYS A 113 -0.25 -1.40 3.25
N LEU A 114 -0.46 -0.07 3.27
CA LEU A 114 -0.09 0.86 2.20
C LEU A 114 1.38 0.75 1.78
N PRO A 115 2.39 0.78 2.68
CA PRO A 115 3.79 0.71 2.25
C PRO A 115 4.11 -0.55 1.45
N ARG A 116 3.53 -1.68 1.86
CA ARG A 116 3.73 -2.97 1.20
C ARG A 116 3.06 -3.03 -0.18
N VAL A 117 1.93 -2.34 -0.38
CA VAL A 117 1.33 -2.27 -1.72
C VAL A 117 2.14 -1.33 -2.62
N LEU A 118 2.51 -0.15 -2.14
CA LEU A 118 3.30 0.81 -2.93
C LEU A 118 4.67 0.27 -3.32
N SER A 119 5.37 -0.43 -2.42
CA SER A 119 6.68 -1.04 -2.72
C SER A 119 6.62 -2.16 -3.76
N ASN A 120 5.45 -2.80 -3.91
CA ASN A 120 5.24 -3.92 -4.83
C ASN A 120 4.37 -3.55 -6.04
N SER A 121 4.16 -2.26 -6.28
CA SER A 121 3.41 -1.76 -7.43
C SER A 121 4.22 -0.72 -8.19
N LYS A 122 3.97 -0.66 -9.50
CA LYS A 122 4.56 0.30 -10.41
C LYS A 122 3.48 0.91 -11.29
N TRP A 123 3.52 2.21 -11.47
CA TRP A 123 2.66 2.94 -12.39
C TRP A 123 3.24 2.89 -13.79
N GLN A 124 2.41 2.50 -14.75
CA GLN A 124 2.72 2.63 -16.17
C GLN A 124 2.20 3.97 -16.66
N ILE A 125 3.09 4.77 -17.24
CA ILE A 125 2.73 6.09 -17.74
C ILE A 125 2.00 5.94 -19.07
N GLN A 126 0.78 6.43 -19.12
CA GLN A 126 -0.06 6.53 -20.32
C GLN A 126 -0.71 7.93 -20.30
N ASP A 127 -2.03 8.03 -20.45
CA ASP A 127 -2.78 9.30 -20.49
C ASP A 127 -3.36 9.74 -19.13
N GLY A 128 -2.98 9.07 -18.04
CA GLY A 128 -3.52 9.31 -16.70
C GLY A 128 -2.86 10.46 -15.93
N LYS A 129 -3.59 11.04 -14.98
CA LYS A 129 -3.02 11.94 -13.96
C LYS A 129 -2.28 11.11 -12.91
N LEU A 130 -1.03 11.48 -12.63
CA LEU A 130 -0.19 10.85 -11.61
C LEU A 130 0.54 11.91 -10.79
N PHE A 131 0.91 11.57 -9.55
CA PHE A 131 1.72 12.41 -8.69
C PHE A 131 3.20 12.21 -9.03
N PHE A 132 3.74 13.10 -9.87
CA PHE A 132 5.10 13.00 -10.44
C PHE A 132 6.19 12.63 -9.42
N TRP A 133 6.11 13.19 -8.21
CA TRP A 133 7.11 13.02 -7.17
C TRP A 133 6.92 11.77 -6.29
N HIS A 134 5.68 11.35 -6.08
CA HIS A 134 5.34 10.35 -5.07
C HIS A 134 4.95 8.99 -5.64
N ASP A 135 4.47 8.95 -6.89
CA ASP A 135 4.12 7.70 -7.54
C ASP A 135 5.37 6.94 -8.01
N ASN A 136 5.33 5.62 -7.86
CA ASN A 136 6.39 4.74 -8.33
C ASN A 136 6.22 4.45 -9.84
N TRP A 137 6.55 5.41 -10.70
CA TRP A 137 6.52 5.23 -12.16
C TRP A 137 7.93 5.06 -12.76
N SER A 138 8.96 5.54 -12.07
CA SER A 138 10.34 5.45 -12.54
C SER A 138 10.91 4.03 -12.40
N SER A 139 12.07 3.78 -13.01
CA SER A 139 12.82 2.53 -12.80
C SER A 139 13.47 2.42 -11.41
N ILE A 140 13.58 3.52 -10.67
CA ILE A 140 14.34 3.62 -9.40
C ILE A 140 13.41 3.70 -8.18
N GLY A 141 12.10 3.91 -8.39
CA GLY A 141 11.14 4.16 -7.31
C GLY A 141 10.45 5.52 -7.42
N PRO A 142 9.75 5.96 -6.37
CA PRO A 142 9.29 7.35 -6.24
C PRO A 142 10.47 8.32 -6.28
N LEU A 143 10.35 9.41 -7.04
CA LEU A 143 11.42 10.40 -7.18
C LEU A 143 11.72 11.13 -5.86
N VAL A 144 10.75 11.24 -4.96
CA VAL A 144 10.96 11.78 -3.59
C VAL A 144 12.03 11.02 -2.82
N ASP A 145 12.09 9.70 -2.96
CA ASP A 145 13.06 8.89 -2.24
C ASP A 145 14.49 9.17 -2.74
N THR A 146 14.65 9.48 -4.04
CA THR A 146 15.95 9.86 -4.62
C THR A 146 16.45 11.20 -4.08
N ILE A 147 15.54 12.14 -3.79
CA ILE A 147 15.90 13.45 -3.19
C ILE A 147 16.39 13.25 -1.75
N LEU A 148 15.77 12.34 -1.00
CA LEU A 148 16.18 12.01 0.37
C LEU A 148 17.58 11.38 0.39
N ILE A 149 17.90 10.52 -0.56
CA ILE A 149 19.23 9.89 -0.70
C ILE A 149 20.29 10.92 -1.14
N ALA A 150 19.93 11.83 -2.06
CA ALA A 150 20.81 12.90 -2.53
C ALA A 150 21.02 14.02 -1.49
N GLY A 151 20.23 14.05 -0.41
CA GLY A 151 20.37 14.95 0.74
C GLY A 151 21.57 14.68 1.64
N SER A 152 22.69 14.20 1.07
CA SER A 152 24.00 14.23 1.72
C SER A 152 24.42 15.70 1.89
N PRO A 153 25.06 16.10 3.01
CA PRO A 153 25.14 17.49 3.48
C PRO A 153 25.85 18.51 2.56
N ASN A 154 26.39 18.08 1.42
CA ASN A 154 27.17 18.91 0.50
C ASN A 154 26.44 19.29 -0.79
N LEU A 155 25.28 18.68 -1.12
CA LEU A 155 24.49 19.06 -2.30
C LEU A 155 23.30 19.90 -1.86
N GLN A 156 23.29 21.19 -2.22
CA GLN A 156 22.16 22.08 -1.92
C GLN A 156 20.85 21.43 -2.37
N VAL A 157 19.87 21.26 -1.48
CA VAL A 157 18.57 20.58 -1.71
C VAL A 157 17.86 21.00 -3.02
N LYS A 158 18.16 22.21 -3.53
CA LYS A 158 17.69 22.74 -4.82
C LYS A 158 18.21 21.94 -6.02
N SER A 159 19.49 21.55 -6.03
CA SER A 159 20.07 20.78 -7.13
C SER A 159 19.53 19.33 -7.15
N ALA A 160 19.28 18.73 -5.99
CA ALA A 160 18.71 17.39 -5.90
C ALA A 160 17.30 17.30 -6.50
N LYS A 161 16.40 18.26 -6.17
CA LYS A 161 15.07 18.34 -6.79
C LYS A 161 15.15 18.56 -8.29
N PHE A 162 16.05 19.43 -8.75
CA PHE A 162 16.24 19.68 -10.18
C PHE A 162 16.75 18.44 -10.92
N MET A 163 17.73 17.74 -10.37
CA MET A 163 18.27 16.50 -10.95
C MET A 163 17.21 15.40 -11.02
N ALA A 164 16.40 15.24 -9.97
CA ALA A 164 15.30 14.28 -9.98
C ALA A 164 14.22 14.65 -11.02
N LEU A 165 13.93 15.94 -11.20
CA LEU A 165 13.04 16.42 -12.26
C LEU A 165 13.61 16.14 -13.66
N LEU A 166 14.88 16.48 -13.91
CA LEU A 166 15.53 16.20 -15.19
C LEU A 166 15.58 14.69 -15.50
N PHE A 167 15.89 13.88 -14.49
CA PHE A 167 15.88 12.43 -14.60
C PHE A 167 14.48 11.93 -14.99
N GLY A 168 13.44 12.40 -14.29
CA GLY A 168 12.06 12.05 -14.60
C GLY A 168 11.67 12.47 -16.03
N LEU A 169 11.95 13.71 -16.44
CA LEU A 169 11.64 14.19 -17.79
C LEU A 169 12.41 13.42 -18.88
N ARG A 170 13.68 13.09 -18.63
CA ARG A 170 14.47 12.26 -19.53
C ARG A 170 13.85 10.87 -19.68
N HIS A 171 13.42 10.26 -18.58
CA HIS A 171 12.74 8.98 -18.61
C HIS A 171 11.41 9.05 -19.39
N CYS A 172 10.62 10.11 -19.22
CA CYS A 172 9.41 10.33 -20.01
C CYS A 172 9.71 10.47 -21.52
N ARG A 173 10.80 11.14 -21.88
CA ARG A 173 11.26 11.27 -23.28
C ARG A 173 11.66 9.91 -23.87
N GLU A 174 12.38 9.09 -23.11
CA GLU A 174 12.77 7.73 -23.52
C GLU A 174 11.53 6.82 -23.72
N LEU A 175 10.48 7.03 -22.94
CA LEU A 175 9.19 6.35 -23.11
C LEU A 175 8.33 6.92 -24.26
N GLY A 176 8.80 7.93 -24.99
CA GLY A 176 8.12 8.51 -26.14
C GLY A 176 6.95 9.45 -25.80
N ILE A 177 6.85 9.91 -24.55
CA ILE A 177 5.77 10.79 -24.10
C ILE A 177 6.03 12.22 -24.60
N ARG A 178 5.12 12.73 -25.44
CA ARG A 178 5.31 14.02 -26.14
C ARG A 178 4.94 15.24 -25.31
N LYS A 179 4.05 15.10 -24.33
CA LYS A 179 3.56 16.19 -23.50
C LYS A 179 3.52 15.73 -22.04
N VAL A 180 4.27 16.42 -21.18
CA VAL A 180 4.26 16.20 -19.73
C VAL A 180 3.89 17.53 -19.10
N GLU A 181 2.69 17.59 -18.52
CA GLU A 181 2.26 18.71 -17.70
C GLU A 181 2.56 18.38 -16.25
N VAL A 182 3.55 19.06 -15.67
CA VAL A 182 3.89 18.88 -14.25
C VAL A 182 3.28 20.05 -13.48
N GLU A 183 2.21 19.78 -12.73
CA GLU A 183 1.74 20.71 -11.71
C GLU A 183 2.73 20.67 -10.53
N MET A 184 3.35 21.83 -10.24
CA MET A 184 4.34 21.96 -9.17
C MET A 184 3.81 22.90 -8.10
N ASP A 185 3.68 22.43 -6.86
CA ASP A 185 3.31 23.27 -5.70
C ASP A 185 4.44 24.23 -5.29
N SER A 186 5.66 24.04 -5.81
CA SER A 186 6.81 24.87 -5.48
C SER A 186 6.97 26.01 -6.48
N LEU A 187 6.42 27.18 -6.15
CA LEU A 187 6.60 28.44 -6.89
C LEU A 187 8.07 28.73 -7.20
N LEU A 188 9.00 28.28 -6.35
CA LEU A 188 10.44 28.48 -6.54
C LEU A 188 11.01 27.78 -7.78
N VAL A 189 10.51 26.58 -8.12
CA VAL A 189 10.98 25.85 -9.31
C VAL A 189 10.35 26.45 -10.58
N VAL A 190 9.09 26.87 -10.49
CA VAL A 190 8.38 27.57 -11.57
C VAL A 190 9.06 28.89 -11.90
N CYS A 191 9.36 29.73 -10.91
CA CYS A 191 10.07 31.00 -11.10
C CYS A 191 11.48 30.79 -11.68
N TRP A 192 12.18 29.72 -11.28
CA TRP A 192 13.50 29.38 -11.86
C TRP A 192 13.41 28.94 -13.32
N LEU A 193 12.38 28.19 -13.70
CA LEU A 193 12.15 27.76 -15.08
C LEU A 193 11.73 28.92 -16.00
N GLN A 194 11.10 29.95 -15.45
CA GLN A 194 10.66 31.15 -16.18
C GLN A 194 11.75 32.23 -16.34
N GLN A 195 12.86 32.13 -15.60
CA GLN A 195 13.96 33.10 -15.63
C GLN A 195 15.00 32.83 -16.74
N LYS A 196 14.71 31.92 -17.68
CA LYS A 196 15.62 31.53 -18.77
C LYS A 196 14.87 31.50 -20.09
#